data_AF-T1FGJ8-F1
#
_entry.id   AF-T1FGJ8-F1
#
_cell.length_a   1.000
_cell.length_b   1.000
_cell.length_c   1.000
_cell.angle_alpha   90.00
_cell.angle_beta   90.00
_cell.angle_gamma   90.00
#
_symmetry.space_group_name_H-M   'P 1'
#
loop_
_entity.id
_entity.type
_entity.pdbx_description
1 polymer ?
#
loop_
_entity_poly.entity_id
_entity_poly.type
_entity_poly.pdbx_seq_one_letter_code
_entity_poly.pdbx_strand_id
1 'polypeptide(L)'
;MELLNITCPRQDDLILVSRARYGRMLIGRCVQGQFGHVGCFSDVIGYLDGKCSGRKECHFQVPDQSLYDLQPCPVDFTSYLEVTYSCITEPAQHRKFAGHFE
;
A
#
# COMPACT_ATOMS: atom_id res chain seq x y z
N MET A 1 6.42 8.69 12.79
CA MET A 1 5.26 8.39 11.93
C MET A 1 5.54 9.01 10.58
N GLU A 2 5.46 8.22 9.51
CA GLU A 2 5.73 8.67 8.15
C GLU A 2 4.40 8.94 7.42
N LEU A 3 4.39 9.82 6.41
CA LEU A 3 3.19 10.08 5.60
C LEU A 3 3.36 9.41 4.24
N LEU A 4 2.44 8.51 3.87
CA LEU A 4 2.30 8.09 2.49
C LEU A 4 1.54 9.19 1.74
N ASN A 5 2.04 9.60 0.57
CA ASN A 5 1.39 10.56 -0.30
C ASN A 5 1.54 10.14 -1.76
N ILE A 6 0.43 9.73 -2.38
CA ILE A 6 0.36 9.29 -3.77
C ILE A 6 -0.63 10.20 -4.49
N THR A 7 -0.19 10.84 -5.57
CA THR A 7 -1.02 11.67 -6.43
C THR A 7 -0.68 11.38 -7.88
N CYS A 8 -1.68 11.02 -8.68
CA CYS A 8 -1.47 10.91 -10.13
C CYS A 8 -1.41 12.31 -10.77
N PRO A 9 -0.55 12.55 -11.78
CA PRO A 9 -0.39 13.88 -12.36
C PRO A 9 -1.52 14.26 -13.33
N ARG A 10 -2.01 13.34 -14.18
CA ARG A 10 -3.02 13.66 -15.21
C ARG A 10 -4.43 13.57 -14.67
N GLN A 11 -5.30 14.50 -15.05
CA GLN A 11 -6.63 14.69 -14.46
C GLN A 11 -7.48 13.40 -14.36
N ASP A 12 -7.45 12.56 -15.39
CA ASP A 12 -8.24 11.32 -15.50
C ASP A 12 -7.48 10.05 -15.08
N ASP A 13 -6.24 10.18 -14.59
CA ASP A 13 -5.49 9.04 -14.09
C ASP A 13 -5.91 8.70 -12.65
N LEU A 14 -6.16 7.41 -12.43
CA LEU A 14 -6.43 6.82 -11.14
C LEU A 14 -5.25 5.97 -10.68
N ILE A 15 -5.09 5.87 -9.37
CA ILE A 15 -4.09 5.03 -8.72
C ILE A 15 -4.50 3.57 -8.89
N LEU A 16 -3.56 2.73 -9.33
CA LEU A 16 -3.63 1.28 -9.27
C LEU A 16 -2.48 0.77 -8.40
N VAL A 17 -2.80 0.18 -7.26
CA VAL A 17 -1.82 -0.47 -6.40
C VAL A 17 -1.55 -1.86 -6.97
N SER A 18 -0.29 -2.16 -7.29
CA SER A 18 0.09 -3.48 -7.83
C SER A 18 0.79 -4.36 -6.80
N ARG A 19 1.42 -3.76 -5.78
CA ARG A 19 2.04 -4.48 -4.65
C ARG A 19 2.02 -3.60 -3.42
N ALA A 20 1.75 -4.17 -2.25
CA ALA A 20 1.94 -3.50 -0.98
C ALA A 20 2.40 -4.50 0.09
N ARG A 21 3.49 -4.17 0.78
CA ARG A 21 4.08 -4.98 1.84
C ARG A 21 4.36 -4.12 3.05
N TYR A 22 4.02 -4.60 4.24
CA TYR A 22 4.29 -3.91 5.50
C TYR A 22 5.15 -4.79 6.41
N GLY A 23 6.28 -4.26 6.88
CA GLY A 23 7.23 -5.01 7.70
C GLY A 23 8.67 -4.55 7.53
N ARG A 24 9.62 -5.48 7.58
CA ARG A 24 11.06 -5.21 7.45
C ARG A 24 11.72 -6.16 6.45
N MET A 25 11.67 -5.76 5.18
CA MET A 25 12.02 -6.56 4.02
C MET A 25 13.54 -6.61 3.77
N LEU A 26 14.27 -5.54 4.10
CA LEU A 26 15.70 -5.41 3.81
C LEU A 26 16.60 -5.74 5.01
N ILE A 27 17.67 -6.50 4.75
CA ILE A 27 18.81 -6.66 5.66
C ILE A 27 19.68 -5.40 5.53
N GLY A 28 19.66 -4.54 6.55
CA GLY A 28 20.50 -3.33 6.63
C GLY A 28 21.73 -3.52 7.52
N ARG A 29 22.59 -2.49 7.58
CA ARG A 29 23.83 -2.47 8.40
C ARG A 29 23.63 -2.84 9.88
N CYS A 30 22.45 -2.57 10.43
CA CYS A 30 22.10 -2.80 11.84
C CYS A 30 21.60 -4.22 12.14
N VAL A 31 21.38 -5.08 11.13
CA VAL A 31 20.87 -6.45 11.33
C VAL A 31 21.92 -7.44 10.82
N GLN A 32 22.90 -7.76 11.66
CA GLN A 32 24.06 -8.59 11.31
C GLN A 32 23.90 -10.09 11.64
N GLY A 33 22.74 -10.53 12.12
CA GLY A 33 22.48 -11.92 12.48
C GLY A 33 21.39 -12.58 11.64
N GLN A 34 21.48 -13.89 11.44
CA GLN A 34 20.37 -14.75 10.99
C GLN A 34 19.29 -14.82 12.07
N PHE A 35 18.64 -13.69 12.36
CA PHE A 35 17.37 -13.70 13.04
C PHE A 35 16.36 -14.05 11.95
N GLY A 36 15.67 -15.19 12.04
CA GLY A 36 14.72 -15.71 11.03
C GLY A 36 13.51 -14.81 10.70
N HIS A 37 13.61 -13.52 10.98
CA HIS A 37 12.63 -12.46 10.82
C HIS A 37 13.08 -11.34 9.88
N VAL A 38 14.27 -11.42 9.26
CA VAL A 38 14.63 -10.49 8.18
C VAL A 38 14.05 -10.99 6.88
N GLY A 39 13.29 -10.13 6.18
CA GLY A 39 12.32 -10.58 5.18
C GLY A 39 10.94 -10.86 5.77
N CYS A 40 10.69 -10.49 7.04
CA CYS A 40 9.36 -10.48 7.61
C CYS A 40 8.52 -9.35 6.98
N PHE A 41 7.43 -9.71 6.33
CA PHE A 41 6.42 -8.78 5.85
C PHE A 41 5.05 -9.45 5.80
N SER A 42 4.02 -8.62 5.90
CA SER A 42 2.65 -8.99 5.55
C SER A 42 2.35 -8.42 4.19
N ASP A 43 1.72 -9.22 3.33
CA ASP A 43 1.08 -8.69 2.14
C ASP A 43 -0.16 -7.90 2.58
N VAL A 44 -0.16 -6.61 2.28
CA VAL A 44 -1.23 -5.67 2.63
C VAL A 44 -1.86 -5.06 1.38
N ILE A 45 -1.76 -5.75 0.23
CA ILE A 45 -2.30 -5.26 -1.04
C ILE A 45 -3.79 -4.99 -0.94
N GLY A 46 -4.59 -5.87 -0.34
CA GLY A 46 -6.04 -5.67 -0.20
C GLY A 46 -6.40 -4.43 0.63
N TYR A 47 -5.59 -4.11 1.63
CA TYR A 47 -5.76 -2.90 2.44
C TYR A 47 -5.44 -1.63 1.63
N LEU A 48 -4.29 -1.61 0.95
CA LEU A 48 -3.87 -0.46 0.15
C LEU A 48 -4.73 -0.27 -1.10
N ASP A 49 -5.15 -1.35 -1.74
CA ASP A 49 -6.04 -1.34 -2.91
C ASP A 49 -7.39 -0.73 -2.53
N GLY A 50 -8.05 -1.23 -1.48
CA GLY A 50 -9.32 -0.64 -1.01
C GLY A 50 -9.21 0.82 -0.53
N LYS A 51 -8.03 1.22 -0.04
CA LYS A 51 -7.78 2.58 0.45
C LYS A 51 -7.42 3.56 -0.66
N CYS A 52 -6.61 3.16 -1.63
CA CYS A 52 -6.00 4.07 -2.61
C CYS A 52 -6.46 3.82 -4.05
N SER A 53 -6.78 2.59 -4.45
CA SER A 53 -7.07 2.31 -5.85
C SER A 53 -8.40 2.88 -6.31
N GLY A 54 -8.43 3.31 -7.57
CA GLY A 54 -9.55 4.06 -8.14
C GLY A 54 -9.65 5.50 -7.66
N ARG A 55 -8.68 5.99 -6.87
CA ARG A 55 -8.62 7.39 -6.43
C ARG A 55 -7.55 8.16 -7.21
N LYS A 56 -7.73 9.47 -7.27
CA LYS A 56 -6.77 10.42 -7.84
C LYS A 56 -5.58 10.69 -6.89
N GLU A 57 -5.89 10.72 -5.60
CA GLU A 57 -4.97 11.02 -4.50
C GLU A 57 -5.22 10.04 -3.35
N CYS A 58 -4.14 9.65 -2.67
CA CYS A 58 -4.19 8.83 -1.47
C CYS A 58 -3.10 9.28 -0.50
N HIS A 59 -3.49 9.73 0.68
CA HIS A 59 -2.56 10.12 1.72
C HIS A 59 -3.02 9.67 3.11
N PHE A 60 -2.10 9.13 3.91
CA PHE A 60 -2.36 8.72 5.29
C PHE A 60 -1.06 8.47 6.07
N GLN A 61 -1.15 8.48 7.40
CA GLN A 61 -0.03 8.21 8.29
C GLN A 61 0.30 6.71 8.35
N VAL A 62 1.59 6.38 8.37
CA VAL A 62 2.10 5.01 8.41
C VAL A 62 2.92 4.78 9.70
N PRO A 63 2.61 3.71 10.46
CA PRO A 63 1.37 2.92 10.37
C PRO A 63 0.15 3.71 10.84
N ASP A 64 -1.01 3.40 10.28
CA ASP A 64 -2.30 3.68 10.92
C ASP A 64 -2.72 2.47 11.78
N GLN A 65 -3.85 2.57 12.46
CA GLN A 65 -4.32 1.49 13.35
C GLN A 65 -4.42 0.14 12.62
N SER A 66 -4.96 0.13 11.40
CA SER A 66 -5.13 -1.11 10.63
C SER A 66 -3.79 -1.75 10.26
N LEU A 67 -2.79 -0.96 9.88
CA LEU A 67 -1.44 -1.47 9.61
C LEU A 67 -0.71 -1.90 10.89
N TYR A 68 -0.94 -1.19 12.00
CA TYR A 68 -0.38 -1.53 13.30
C TYR A 68 -0.88 -2.90 13.78
N ASP A 69 -2.18 -3.16 13.65
CA ASP A 69 -2.80 -4.44 14.02
C ASP A 69 -2.32 -5.60 13.12
N LEU A 70 -1.87 -5.29 11.90
CA LEU A 70 -1.31 -6.25 10.94
C LEU A 70 0.20 -6.47 11.10
N GLN A 71 0.85 -5.81 12.07
CA GLN A 71 2.31 -5.84 12.26
C GLN A 71 2.80 -7.29 12.45
N PRO A 72 3.47 -7.89 11.45
CA PRO A 72 3.86 -9.30 11.50
C PRO A 72 5.19 -9.51 12.22
N CYS A 73 5.96 -8.43 12.38
CA CYS A 73 7.32 -8.49 12.89
C CYS A 73 7.33 -8.07 14.36
N PRO A 74 8.20 -8.67 15.19
CA PRO A 74 8.34 -8.28 16.59
C PRO A 74 8.51 -6.77 16.74
N VAL A 75 7.88 -6.21 17.77
CA VAL A 75 7.79 -4.77 18.04
C VAL A 75 9.15 -4.07 18.12
N ASP A 76 10.21 -4.84 18.39
CA ASP A 76 11.59 -4.37 18.47
C ASP A 76 12.17 -3.93 17.11
N PHE A 77 11.49 -4.23 16.00
CA PHE A 77 11.90 -3.81 14.66
C PHE A 77 10.99 -2.71 14.11
N THR A 78 11.60 -1.57 13.73
CA THR A 78 10.91 -0.52 12.97
C THR A 78 10.46 -1.08 11.62
N SER A 79 9.14 -1.20 11.46
CA SER A 79 8.49 -1.62 10.21
C SER A 79 8.26 -0.42 9.30
N TYR A 80 8.32 -0.65 7.99
CA TYR A 80 8.03 0.34 6.96
C TYR A 80 7.09 -0.27 5.92
N LEU A 81 6.45 0.61 5.14
CA LEU A 81 5.54 0.23 4.07
C LEU A 81 6.25 0.35 2.72
N GLU A 82 6.27 -0.73 1.96
CA GLU A 82 6.72 -0.77 0.57
C GLU A 82 5.51 -0.88 -0.36
N VAL A 83 5.28 0.11 -1.22
CA VAL A 83 4.17 0.13 -2.18
C VAL A 83 4.70 0.31 -3.60
N THR A 84 4.21 -0.52 -4.52
CA THR A 84 4.30 -0.28 -5.97
C THR A 84 2.92 0.13 -6.48
N TYR A 85 2.85 1.26 -7.18
CA TYR A 85 1.63 1.75 -7.81
C TYR A 85 1.90 2.26 -9.22
N SER A 86 0.84 2.36 -10.01
CA SER A 86 0.83 2.99 -11.32
C SER A 86 -0.35 3.95 -11.44
N CYS A 87 -0.21 4.97 -12.29
CA CYS A 87 -1.30 5.83 -12.69
C CYS A 87 -1.86 5.33 -14.00
N ILE A 88 -3.13 4.93 -13.99
CA ILE A 88 -3.83 4.42 -15.16
C ILE A 88 -4.97 5.35 -15.51
N THR A 89 -5.08 5.72 -16.78
CA THR A 89 -6.29 6.37 -17.28
C THR A 89 -7.36 5.29 -17.35
N GLU A 90 -8.54 5.51 -16.76
CA GLU A 90 -9.64 4.57 -16.95
C GLU A 90 -9.92 4.45 -18.46
N PRO A 91 -9.81 3.25 -19.06
CA PRO A 91 -10.45 3.05 -20.35
C PRO A 91 -11.94 3.27 -20.12
N ALA A 92 -12.59 4.05 -20.98
CA ALA A 92 -13.98 4.50 -20.88
C ALA A 92 -15.06 3.38 -20.87
N GLN A 93 -14.69 2.14 -20.55
CA GLN A 93 -15.51 0.94 -20.62
C GLN A 93 -16.27 0.63 -19.31
N HIS A 94 -15.96 1.30 -18.20
CA HIS A 94 -16.71 1.16 -16.93
C HIS A 94 -17.83 2.20 -16.71
N ARG A 95 -18.08 3.12 -17.66
CA ARG A 95 -19.29 3.97 -17.66
C ARG A 95 -20.57 3.23 -18.14
N LYS A 96 -20.60 1.90 -18.17
CA LYS A 96 -21.76 1.10 -18.61
C LYS A 96 -22.42 0.21 -17.55
N PHE A 97 -22.02 0.28 -16.27
CA PHE A 97 -22.71 -0.42 -15.17
C PHE A 97 -23.27 0.52 -14.09
N ALA A 98 -23.72 1.71 -14.49
CA ALA A 98 -24.63 2.51 -13.68
C ALA A 98 -25.94 2.69 -14.47
N GLY A 99 -26.78 1.65 -14.47
CA GLY A 99 -28.04 1.66 -15.21
C GLY A 99 -28.95 0.48 -14.87
N HIS A 100 -30.04 0.81 -14.16
CA HIS A 100 -31.27 0.06 -13.89
C HIS A 100 -31.26 -1.04 -12.81
N PHE A 101 -31.78 -0.63 -11.65
CA PHE A 101 -32.59 -1.43 -10.75
C PHE A 101 -33.98 -1.60 -11.40
N GLU A 102 -34.33 -2.83 -11.76
CA GLU A 102 -35.73 -3.28 -11.91
C GLU A 102 -36.05 -4.25 -10.76
#